data_AF-A0A0F9TAK1-F1
#
_entry.id   AF-A0A0F9TAK1-F1
#
_cell.length_a   1.000
_cell.length_b   1.000
_cell.length_c   1.000
_cell.angle_alpha   90.00
_cell.angle_beta   90.00
_cell.angle_gamma   90.00
#
_symmetry.space_group_name_H-M   'P 1'
#
loop_
_entity.id
_entity.type
_entity.pdbx_description
1 polymer ?
#
loop_
_entity_poly.entity_id
_entity_poly.type
_entity_poly.pdbx_seq_one_letter_code
_entity_poly.pdbx_strand_id
1 'polypeptide(L)'
;MQKYKWIGRHWLVASLLTAIPLISQSGSLENAIDSQVKTDVSAQQSQKKIDGLADETTQLLDEYRETLRQTESLRTYNDQLDKIVSSQQKELESITDQLRNIESTQRDIVPLMLKMIDTMVQFVALDLPFLPKERQARIVQLQSLMERADVSSLKNIVEFLKLIKLKQNMVVPLKLIVMI
;
A
#
# COMPACT_ATOMS: atom_id res chain seq x y z
N MET A 1 -78.11 -44.84 58.60
CA MET A 1 -77.41 -45.11 57.33
C MET A 1 -76.65 -46.44 57.49
N GLN A 2 -77.31 -47.61 57.43
CA GLN A 2 -77.38 -48.53 56.27
C GLN A 2 -76.08 -48.61 55.43
N LYS A 3 -75.27 -49.68 55.57
CA LYS A 3 -75.20 -50.93 54.72
C LYS A 3 -74.12 -50.76 53.62
N TYR A 4 -73.22 -51.67 53.21
CA TYR A 4 -73.00 -53.13 53.23
C TYR A 4 -71.49 -53.37 52.88
N LYS A 5 -70.71 -54.20 53.58
CA LYS A 5 -70.31 -55.61 53.29
C LYS A 5 -69.70 -55.93 51.89
N TRP A 6 -68.45 -56.45 51.93
CA TRP A 6 -67.93 -57.62 51.21
C TRP A 6 -67.42 -57.48 49.75
N ILE A 7 -66.10 -57.48 49.57
CA ILE A 7 -65.26 -58.23 48.58
C ILE A 7 -63.80 -58.01 49.07
N GLY A 8 -63.01 -58.99 49.50
CA GLY A 8 -63.04 -60.41 49.24
C GLY A 8 -61.91 -60.81 48.29
N ARG A 9 -60.70 -61.00 48.82
CA ARG A 9 -59.82 -62.13 48.51
C ARG A 9 -59.72 -62.54 47.02
N HIS A 10 -59.07 -61.72 46.19
CA HIS A 10 -58.63 -62.11 44.83
C HIS A 10 -57.11 -61.99 44.59
N TRP A 11 -56.31 -61.74 45.63
CA TRP A 11 -54.86 -61.57 45.46
C TRP A 11 -54.05 -62.88 45.38
N LEU A 12 -54.66 -64.07 45.38
CA LEU A 12 -53.91 -65.34 45.53
C LEU A 12 -54.34 -66.56 44.67
N VAL A 13 -55.20 -66.45 43.64
CA VAL A 13 -55.57 -67.65 42.82
C VAL A 13 -55.55 -67.41 41.29
N ALA A 14 -54.52 -66.74 40.78
CA ALA A 14 -54.22 -66.81 39.34
C ALA A 14 -52.74 -67.09 39.09
N SER A 15 -52.22 -68.12 39.77
CA SER A 15 -51.20 -68.96 39.16
C SER A 15 -51.88 -69.77 38.07
N LEU A 16 -51.82 -69.26 36.84
CA LEU A 16 -51.82 -70.14 35.67
C LEU A 16 -50.60 -69.77 34.86
N LEU A 17 -49.57 -70.55 35.12
CA LEU A 17 -48.44 -70.85 34.26
C LEU A 17 -48.95 -71.04 32.82
N THR A 18 -49.03 -69.96 32.04
CA THR A 18 -49.07 -70.10 30.58
C THR A 18 -47.64 -70.38 30.19
N ALA A 19 -47.31 -71.67 30.14
CA ALA A 19 -46.23 -72.12 29.28
C ALA A 19 -46.61 -71.66 27.87
N ILE A 20 -46.14 -70.48 27.47
CA ILE A 20 -46.12 -70.08 26.09
C ILE A 20 -45.33 -71.21 25.41
N PRO A 21 -45.91 -72.00 24.50
CA PRO A 21 -45.07 -72.86 23.70
C PRO A 21 -44.06 -71.93 23.04
N LEU A 22 -42.76 -72.16 23.30
CA LEU A 22 -41.71 -71.66 22.44
C LEU A 22 -41.97 -72.28 21.07
N ILE A 23 -42.88 -71.66 20.30
CA ILE A 23 -42.97 -71.89 18.88
C ILE A 23 -41.69 -71.26 18.37
N SER A 24 -40.66 -72.10 18.24
CA SER A 24 -39.41 -71.76 17.58
C SER A 24 -39.76 -71.47 16.12
N GLN A 25 -40.11 -70.23 15.85
CA GLN A 25 -40.33 -69.71 14.51
C GLN A 25 -38.98 -69.19 13.99
N SER A 26 -37.99 -70.09 13.96
CA SER A 26 -36.61 -69.79 13.56
C SER A 26 -36.55 -69.08 12.22
N GLY A 27 -37.40 -69.47 11.26
CA GLY A 27 -37.45 -68.85 9.93
C GLY A 27 -37.98 -67.40 9.88
N SER A 28 -38.77 -66.94 10.86
CA SER A 28 -39.24 -65.54 10.91
C SER A 28 -38.19 -64.59 11.51
N LEU A 29 -37.42 -65.11 12.47
CA LEU A 29 -36.34 -64.39 13.13
C LEU A 29 -35.16 -64.22 12.19
N GLU A 30 -34.78 -65.27 11.45
CA GLU A 30 -33.71 -65.22 10.45
C GLU A 30 -33.97 -64.13 9.40
N ASN A 31 -35.20 -64.07 8.85
CA ASN A 31 -35.59 -63.07 7.86
C ASN A 31 -35.60 -61.64 8.43
N ALA A 32 -36.00 -61.46 9.70
CA ALA A 32 -35.97 -60.16 10.36
C ALA A 32 -34.52 -59.69 10.59
N ILE A 33 -33.63 -60.61 10.97
CA ILE A 33 -32.19 -60.34 11.12
C ILE A 33 -31.58 -59.92 9.77
N ASP A 34 -31.84 -60.67 8.69
CA ASP A 34 -31.34 -60.34 7.36
C ASP A 34 -31.82 -58.96 6.87
N SER A 35 -33.09 -58.63 7.13
CA SER A 35 -33.66 -57.32 6.81
C SER A 35 -33.01 -56.20 7.62
N GLN A 36 -32.75 -56.43 8.90
CA GLN A 36 -32.07 -55.47 9.77
C GLN A 36 -30.64 -55.22 9.28
N VAL A 37 -29.88 -56.29 8.98
CA VAL A 37 -28.50 -56.19 8.46
C VAL A 37 -28.47 -55.38 7.16
N LYS A 38 -29.38 -55.63 6.21
CA LYS A 38 -29.48 -54.83 4.98
C LYS A 38 -29.75 -53.35 5.25
N THR A 39 -30.63 -53.08 6.22
CA THR A 39 -30.99 -51.71 6.61
C THR A 39 -29.79 -51.01 7.23
N ASP A 40 -29.07 -51.68 8.13
CA ASP A 40 -27.89 -51.14 8.81
C ASP A 40 -26.76 -50.86 7.80
N VAL A 41 -26.53 -51.76 6.84
CA VAL A 41 -25.55 -51.55 5.76
C VAL A 41 -25.95 -50.35 4.89
N SER A 42 -27.22 -50.21 4.53
CA SER A 42 -27.72 -49.10 3.71
C SER A 42 -27.66 -47.76 4.48
N ALA A 43 -27.95 -47.78 5.77
CA ALA A 43 -27.82 -46.64 6.67
C ALA A 43 -26.36 -46.21 6.81
N GLN A 44 -25.43 -47.17 6.99
CA GLN A 44 -23.99 -46.88 6.99
C GLN A 44 -23.52 -46.25 5.68
N GLN A 45 -23.97 -46.73 4.52
CA GLN A 45 -23.61 -46.14 3.23
C GLN A 45 -24.14 -44.71 3.09
N SER A 46 -25.37 -44.47 3.54
CA SER A 46 -25.96 -43.13 3.56
C SER A 46 -25.21 -42.20 4.51
N GLN A 47 -24.85 -42.69 5.70
CA GLN A 47 -24.07 -41.93 6.67
C GLN A 47 -22.70 -41.54 6.10
N LYS A 48 -21.99 -42.47 5.45
CA LYS A 48 -20.71 -42.15 4.77
C LYS A 48 -20.84 -41.05 3.71
N LYS A 49 -21.96 -41.01 2.99
CA LYS A 49 -22.22 -39.92 2.02
C LYS A 49 -22.49 -38.59 2.74
N ILE A 50 -23.27 -38.62 3.82
CA ILE A 50 -23.55 -37.43 4.63
C ILE A 50 -22.26 -36.88 5.23
N ASP A 51 -21.41 -37.75 5.78
CA ASP A 51 -20.12 -37.37 6.36
C ASP A 51 -19.22 -36.72 5.28
N GLY A 52 -19.14 -37.33 4.09
CA GLY A 52 -18.38 -36.76 2.98
C GLY A 52 -18.89 -35.40 2.50
N LEU A 53 -20.22 -35.22 2.41
CA LEU A 53 -20.82 -33.92 2.06
C LEU A 53 -20.61 -32.87 3.16
N ALA A 54 -20.62 -33.27 4.42
CA ALA A 54 -20.36 -32.38 5.55
C ALA A 54 -18.90 -31.90 5.54
N ASP A 55 -17.95 -32.80 5.25
CA ASP A 55 -16.53 -32.47 5.09
C ASP A 55 -16.32 -31.51 3.90
N GLU A 56 -16.91 -31.81 2.74
CA GLU A 56 -16.83 -30.95 1.54
C GLU A 56 -17.44 -29.56 1.80
N THR A 57 -18.58 -29.49 2.47
CA THR A 57 -19.23 -28.22 2.83
C THR A 57 -18.34 -27.39 3.74
N THR A 58 -17.67 -28.03 4.70
CA THR A 58 -16.74 -27.36 5.61
C THR A 58 -15.54 -26.82 4.85
N GLN A 59 -14.95 -27.62 3.95
CA GLN A 59 -13.83 -27.21 3.12
C GLN A 59 -14.18 -26.01 2.21
N LEU A 60 -15.33 -26.06 1.53
CA LEU A 60 -15.78 -24.96 0.66
C LEU A 60 -16.07 -23.68 1.45
N LEU A 61 -16.59 -23.79 2.68
CA LEU A 61 -16.82 -22.64 3.54
C LEU A 61 -15.50 -21.97 3.95
N ASP A 62 -14.47 -22.77 4.23
CA ASP A 62 -13.15 -22.25 4.58
C ASP A 62 -12.46 -21.60 3.37
N GLU A 63 -12.55 -22.20 2.18
CA GLU A 63 -12.04 -21.61 0.93
C GLU A 63 -12.75 -20.29 0.59
N TYR A 64 -14.08 -20.24 0.77
CA TYR A 64 -14.87 -19.02 0.59
C TYR A 64 -14.41 -17.91 1.55
N ARG A 65 -14.20 -18.23 2.83
CA ARG A 65 -13.72 -17.27 3.83
C ARG A 65 -12.34 -16.75 3.52
N GLU A 66 -11.43 -17.61 3.07
CA GLU A 66 -10.08 -17.20 2.67
C GLU A 66 -10.12 -16.30 1.43
N THR A 67 -10.91 -16.67 0.42
CA THR A 67 -11.12 -15.86 -0.79
C THR A 67 -11.71 -14.49 -0.48
N LEU A 68 -12.66 -14.40 0.46
CA LEU A 68 -13.19 -13.12 0.94
C LEU A 68 -12.10 -12.27 1.59
N ARG A 69 -11.26 -12.86 2.44
CA ARG A 69 -10.12 -12.15 3.07
C ARG A 69 -9.14 -11.61 2.04
N GLN A 70 -8.82 -12.42 1.02
CA GLN A 70 -7.93 -12.00 -0.07
C GLN A 70 -8.55 -10.86 -0.88
N THR A 71 -9.85 -10.94 -1.16
CA THR A 71 -10.59 -9.89 -1.88
C THR A 71 -10.56 -8.57 -1.12
N GLU A 72 -10.82 -8.59 0.19
CA GLU A 72 -10.79 -7.39 1.02
C GLU A 72 -9.39 -6.77 1.11
N SER A 73 -8.36 -7.62 1.22
CA SER A 73 -6.96 -7.19 1.19
C SER A 73 -6.61 -6.51 -0.14
N LEU A 74 -6.98 -7.13 -1.26
CA LEU A 74 -6.74 -6.57 -2.59
C LEU A 74 -7.51 -5.27 -2.83
N ARG A 75 -8.74 -5.17 -2.32
CA ARG A 75 -9.53 -3.95 -2.39
C ARG A 75 -8.85 -2.80 -1.65
N THR A 76 -8.42 -3.04 -0.41
CA THR A 76 -7.69 -2.05 0.39
C THR A 76 -6.40 -1.61 -0.29
N TYR A 77 -5.67 -2.55 -0.90
CA TYR A 77 -4.46 -2.25 -1.65
C TYR A 77 -4.75 -1.40 -2.89
N ASN A 78 -5.82 -1.70 -3.63
CA ASN A 78 -6.25 -0.91 -4.79
C ASN A 78 -6.61 0.53 -4.38
N ASP A 79 -7.39 0.70 -3.31
CA ASP A 79 -7.72 2.03 -2.76
C ASP A 79 -6.47 2.84 -2.36
N GLN A 80 -5.40 2.16 -1.92
CA GLN A 80 -4.12 2.81 -1.65
C GLN A 80 -3.41 3.24 -2.94
N LEU A 81 -3.41 2.40 -3.98
CA LEU A 81 -2.84 2.74 -5.29
C LEU A 81 -3.53 3.95 -5.90
N ASP A 82 -4.86 4.03 -5.82
CA ASP A 82 -5.62 5.18 -6.31
C ASP A 82 -5.21 6.49 -5.62
N LYS A 83 -4.98 6.45 -4.30
CA LYS A 83 -4.46 7.60 -3.55
C LYS A 83 -3.06 8.01 -4.01
N ILE A 84 -2.20 7.04 -4.27
CA ILE A 84 -0.84 7.28 -4.77
C ILE A 84 -0.90 7.93 -6.16
N VAL A 85 -1.69 7.38 -7.08
CA VAL A 85 -1.87 7.92 -8.44
C VAL A 85 -2.41 9.34 -8.39
N SER A 86 -3.42 9.61 -7.56
CA SER A 86 -3.95 10.96 -7.37
C SER A 86 -2.89 11.94 -6.83
N SER A 87 -2.04 11.50 -5.89
CA SER A 87 -0.94 12.30 -5.37
C SER A 87 0.13 12.58 -6.43
N GLN A 88 0.51 11.57 -7.22
CA GLN A 88 1.48 11.71 -8.30
C GLN A 88 1.00 12.66 -9.40
N GLN A 89 -0.29 12.62 -9.72
CA GLN A 89 -0.88 13.54 -10.70
C GLN A 89 -0.77 15.01 -10.23
N LYS A 90 -1.06 15.27 -8.95
CA LYS A 90 -0.89 16.61 -8.36
C LYS A 90 0.58 17.03 -8.32
N GLU A 91 1.48 16.10 -8.07
CA GLU A 91 2.92 16.36 -8.10
C GLU A 91 3.40 16.74 -9.52
N LEU A 92 2.91 16.04 -10.55
CA LEU A 92 3.20 16.38 -11.96
C LEU A 92 2.72 17.78 -12.33
N GLU A 93 1.52 18.18 -11.88
CA GLU A 93 1.00 19.53 -12.10
C GLU A 93 1.90 20.58 -11.42
N SER A 94 2.26 20.35 -10.15
CA SER A 94 3.18 21.22 -9.41
C SER A 94 4.54 21.36 -10.09
N ILE A 95 5.14 20.24 -10.54
CA ILE A 95 6.42 20.25 -11.27
C ILE A 95 6.28 21.01 -12.59
N THR A 96 5.16 20.85 -13.30
CA THR A 96 4.90 21.56 -14.56
C THR A 96 4.86 23.08 -14.34
N ASP A 97 4.20 23.53 -13.26
CA ASP A 97 4.14 24.94 -12.91
C ASP A 97 5.51 25.47 -12.45
N GLN A 98 6.27 24.68 -11.70
CA GLN A 98 7.65 25.01 -11.33
C GLN A 98 8.54 25.16 -12.57
N LEU A 99 8.37 24.31 -13.58
CA LEU A 99 9.14 24.37 -14.83
C LEU A 99 8.82 25.67 -15.60
N ARG A 100 7.54 26.03 -15.73
CA ARG A 100 7.13 27.31 -16.35
C ARG A 100 7.74 28.52 -15.64
N ASN A 101 7.78 28.50 -14.32
CA ASN A 101 8.38 29.57 -13.52
C ASN A 101 9.90 29.64 -13.74
N ILE A 102 10.59 28.50 -13.85
CA ILE A 102 12.01 28.45 -14.15
C ILE A 102 12.28 29.04 -15.54
N GLU A 103 11.49 28.70 -16.55
CA GLU A 103 11.64 29.26 -17.91
C GLU A 103 11.46 30.78 -17.95
N SER A 104 10.47 31.32 -17.23
CA SER A 104 10.32 32.77 -17.09
C SER A 104 11.52 33.39 -16.39
N THR A 105 11.96 32.79 -15.27
CA THR A 105 13.12 33.28 -14.51
C THR A 105 14.40 33.29 -15.35
N GLN A 106 14.63 32.25 -16.15
CA GLN A 106 15.77 32.16 -17.08
C GLN A 106 15.72 33.23 -18.17
N ARG A 107 14.53 33.65 -18.62
CA ARG A 107 14.37 34.74 -19.58
C ARG A 107 14.62 36.10 -18.93
N ASP A 108 14.10 36.31 -17.73
CA ASP A 108 14.14 37.60 -17.04
C ASP A 108 15.54 37.91 -16.45
N ILE A 109 16.32 36.88 -16.12
CA ILE A 109 17.66 37.04 -15.55
C ILE A 109 18.69 37.50 -16.59
N VAL A 110 18.51 37.18 -17.87
CA VAL A 110 19.46 37.57 -18.93
C VAL A 110 19.60 39.10 -19.07
N PRO A 111 18.50 39.88 -19.19
CA PRO A 111 18.57 41.34 -19.14
C PRO A 111 19.23 41.88 -17.87
N LEU A 112 19.00 41.23 -16.72
CA LEU A 112 19.63 41.63 -15.47
C LEU A 112 21.13 41.39 -15.50
N MET A 113 21.60 40.25 -16.01
CA MET A 113 23.03 39.93 -16.16
C MET A 113 23.74 40.94 -17.07
N LEU A 114 23.10 41.36 -18.18
CA LEU A 114 23.62 42.42 -19.04
C LEU A 114 23.75 43.75 -18.29
N LYS A 115 22.69 44.16 -17.58
CA LYS A 115 22.71 45.37 -16.74
C LYS A 115 23.79 45.31 -15.66
N MET A 116 24.03 44.13 -15.09
CA MET A 116 25.10 43.92 -14.11
C MET A 116 26.49 44.12 -14.74
N ILE A 117 26.73 43.60 -15.96
CA ILE A 117 27.98 43.85 -16.70
C ILE A 117 28.16 45.36 -16.95
N ASP A 118 27.13 46.05 -17.45
CA ASP A 118 27.20 47.48 -17.74
C ASP A 118 27.51 48.31 -16.48
N THR A 119 26.85 47.97 -15.38
CA THR A 119 27.09 48.60 -14.08
C THR A 119 28.54 48.32 -13.62
N MET A 120 29.06 47.11 -13.81
CA MET A 120 30.46 46.78 -13.49
C MET A 120 31.46 47.56 -14.35
N VAL A 121 31.19 47.77 -15.64
CA VAL A 121 32.03 48.60 -16.53
C VAL A 121 32.11 50.03 -16.00
N GLN A 122 30.96 50.61 -15.62
CA GLN A 122 30.91 51.96 -15.05
C GLN A 122 31.67 52.04 -13.72
N PHE A 123 31.50 51.07 -12.83
CA PHE A 123 32.24 51.01 -11.57
C PHE A 123 33.76 50.91 -11.78
N VAL A 124 34.22 50.08 -12.73
CA VAL A 124 35.65 49.95 -13.03
C VAL A 124 36.25 51.25 -13.57
N ALA A 125 35.47 52.03 -14.34
CA ALA A 125 35.88 53.31 -14.91
C ALA A 125 35.91 54.46 -13.88
N LEU A 126 35.04 54.42 -12.86
CA LEU A 126 34.87 55.51 -11.87
C LEU A 126 35.63 55.29 -10.55
N ASP A 127 36.02 54.07 -10.22
CA ASP A 127 36.66 53.71 -8.93
C ASP A 127 38.20 53.61 -9.02
N LEU A 128 38.88 53.69 -7.87
CA LEU A 128 40.36 53.61 -7.77
C LEU A 128 40.91 52.34 -8.46
N PRO A 129 42.03 52.42 -9.21
CA PRO A 129 42.47 51.34 -10.11
C PRO A 129 43.12 50.18 -9.33
N PHE A 130 42.30 49.33 -8.72
CA PHE A 130 42.77 48.05 -8.19
C PHE A 130 42.77 46.98 -9.28
N LEU A 131 43.92 46.35 -9.52
CA LEU A 131 44.12 45.26 -10.50
C LEU A 131 43.39 45.48 -11.85
N PRO A 132 43.62 46.63 -12.54
CA PRO A 132 42.81 47.04 -13.70
C PRO A 132 42.83 46.02 -14.84
N LYS A 133 43.98 45.39 -15.10
CA LYS A 133 44.11 44.33 -16.11
C LYS A 133 43.23 43.11 -15.79
N GLU A 134 43.16 42.70 -14.53
CA GLU A 134 42.36 41.55 -14.11
C GLU A 134 40.86 41.86 -14.10
N ARG A 135 40.48 43.08 -13.72
CA ARG A 135 39.08 43.55 -13.80
C ARG A 135 38.61 43.60 -15.25
N GLN A 136 39.45 44.12 -16.16
CA GLN A 136 39.13 44.14 -17.58
C GLN A 136 39.02 42.73 -18.17
N ALA A 137 39.96 41.84 -17.84
CA ALA A 137 39.91 40.45 -18.28
C ALA A 137 38.64 39.73 -17.82
N ARG A 138 38.16 40.04 -16.61
CA ARG A 138 36.89 39.51 -16.08
C ARG A 138 35.67 40.05 -16.81
N ILE A 139 35.62 41.34 -17.10
CA ILE A 139 34.52 41.93 -17.89
C ILE A 139 34.45 41.25 -19.26
N VAL A 140 35.60 41.06 -19.92
CA VAL A 140 35.68 40.34 -21.19
C VAL A 140 35.20 38.89 -21.04
N GLN A 141 35.58 38.19 -19.97
CA GLN A 141 35.07 36.84 -19.69
C GLN A 141 33.55 36.82 -19.50
N LEU A 142 33.00 37.74 -18.72
CA LEU A 142 31.55 37.87 -18.51
C LEU A 142 30.81 38.18 -19.81
N GLN A 143 31.34 39.08 -20.65
CA GLN A 143 30.79 39.39 -21.98
C GLN A 143 30.83 38.17 -22.90
N SER A 144 31.96 37.45 -22.94
CA SER A 144 32.09 36.23 -23.76
C SER A 144 31.12 35.12 -23.32
N LEU A 145 30.80 35.02 -22.03
CA LEU A 145 29.76 34.12 -21.55
C LEU A 145 28.35 34.52 -22.00
N MET A 146 28.08 35.83 -22.16
CA MET A 146 26.80 36.34 -22.64
C MET A 146 26.60 36.15 -24.15
N GLU A 147 27.67 36.05 -24.93
CA GLU A 147 27.62 35.78 -26.38
C GLU A 147 27.26 34.34 -26.72
N ARG A 148 27.31 33.43 -25.73
CA ARG A 148 26.97 32.03 -25.92
C ARG A 148 25.45 31.85 -26.02
N ALA A 149 25.02 31.00 -26.96
CA ALA A 149 23.60 30.70 -27.18
C ALA A 149 22.90 30.05 -25.97
N ASP A 150 23.65 29.44 -25.05
CA ASP A 150 23.13 28.72 -23.89
C ASP A 150 23.18 29.53 -22.59
N VAL A 151 23.32 30.85 -22.65
CA VAL A 151 23.50 31.71 -21.46
C VAL A 151 22.35 31.64 -20.45
N SER A 152 21.12 31.37 -20.90
CA SER A 152 19.95 31.19 -20.04
C SER A 152 19.96 29.87 -19.25
N SER A 153 20.89 28.96 -19.54
CA SER A 153 21.02 27.71 -18.80
C SER A 153 21.44 27.95 -17.35
N LEU A 154 20.90 27.16 -16.42
CA LEU A 154 21.22 27.25 -14.99
C LEU A 154 22.73 27.15 -14.71
N LYS A 155 23.44 26.31 -15.47
CA LYS A 155 24.90 26.16 -15.34
C LYS A 155 25.61 27.49 -15.62
N ASN A 156 25.27 28.16 -16.72
CA ASN A 156 25.92 29.40 -17.12
C ASN A 156 25.52 30.57 -16.22
N ILE A 157 24.26 30.62 -15.74
CA ILE A 157 23.83 31.59 -14.71
C ILE A 157 24.69 31.44 -13.44
N VAL A 158 24.89 30.20 -12.96
CA VAL A 158 25.74 29.93 -11.79
C VAL A 158 27.19 30.32 -12.04
N GLU A 159 27.72 30.04 -13.23
CA GLU A 159 29.08 30.42 -13.64
C GLU A 159 29.25 31.95 -13.69
N PHE A 160 28.29 32.67 -14.27
CA PHE A 160 28.23 34.12 -14.32
C PHE A 160 28.26 34.71 -12.90
N LEU A 161 27.39 34.22 -12.01
CA LEU A 161 27.35 34.65 -10.61
C LEU A 161 28.66 34.35 -9.86
N LYS A 162 29.31 33.22 -10.15
CA LYS A 162 30.63 32.90 -9.61
C LYS A 162 31.68 33.91 -10.05
N LEU A 163 31.72 34.28 -11.32
CA LEU A 163 32.67 35.25 -11.85
C LEU A 163 32.48 36.65 -11.25
N ILE A 164 31.24 37.06 -10.97
CA ILE A 164 30.97 38.29 -10.22
C ILE A 164 31.50 38.19 -8.78
N LYS A 165 31.23 37.08 -8.08
CA LYS A 165 31.61 36.90 -6.67
C LYS A 165 33.11 36.66 -6.43
N LEU A 166 33.82 36.00 -7.35
CA LEU A 166 35.16 35.43 -7.15
C LEU A 166 36.29 36.43 -6.82
N LYS A 167 36.07 37.76 -6.84
CA LYS A 167 37.05 38.74 -6.32
C LYS A 167 36.48 39.92 -5.53
N GLN A 168 35.17 40.04 -5.36
CA GLN A 168 34.63 40.96 -4.33
C GLN A 168 35.16 40.59 -2.92
N ASN A 169 35.52 39.33 -2.69
CA ASN A 169 36.11 38.83 -1.43
C ASN A 169 37.65 38.82 -1.36
N MET A 170 38.38 39.28 -2.38
CA MET A 170 39.86 39.32 -2.33
C MET A 170 40.37 40.66 -1.78
N VAL A 171 39.72 41.18 -0.73
CA VAL A 171 40.12 42.42 -0.02
C VAL A 171 40.77 42.14 1.34
N VAL A 172 40.83 40.89 1.79
CA VAL A 172 41.62 40.51 2.99
C VAL A 172 42.18 39.11 2.73
N PRO A 173 43.48 38.94 2.34
CA PRO A 173 44.59 39.10 3.27
C PRO A 173 45.95 39.41 2.58
N LEU A 174 46.43 40.66 2.60
CA LEU A 174 47.86 40.93 2.34
C LEU A 174 48.52 41.89 3.35
N LYS A 175 47.75 42.45 4.29
CA LYS A 175 48.33 43.22 5.40
C LYS A 175 48.97 42.38 6.50
N LEU A 176 48.94 41.04 6.42
CA LEU A 176 49.63 40.17 7.38
C LEU A 176 50.97 39.58 6.89
N ILE A 177 51.41 39.87 5.65
CA ILE A 177 52.65 39.30 5.08
C ILE A 177 53.76 40.36 4.92
N VAL A 178 53.47 41.65 5.08
CA VAL A 178 54.48 42.74 4.98
C VAL A 178 54.55 43.59 6.25
N MET A 179 54.27 43.00 7.42
CA MET A 179 54.50 43.69 8.70
C MET A 179 55.08 42.75 9.76
N ILE A 180 56.11 42.01 9.35
CA ILE A 180 57.42 42.08 10.02
C ILE A 180 58.13 43.28 9.39
#